data_AF-A0A060BUU1-F1
#
_entry.id   AF-A0A060BUU1-F1
#
_cell.length_a   1.000
_cell.length_b   1.000
_cell.length_c   1.000
_cell.angle_alpha   90.00
_cell.angle_beta   90.00
_cell.angle_gamma   90.00
#
_symmetry.space_group_name_H-M   'P 1'
#
loop_
_entity.id
_entity.type
_entity.pdbx_description
1 polymer ?
#
loop_
_entity_poly.entity_id
_entity_poly.type
_entity_poly.pdbx_seq_one_letter_code
_entity_poly.pdbx_strand_id
1 'polypeptide(L)'
;QPLMTLLPERCTDAVNVYQVNFRWIVRFLLFGILACREEVISRYSRVPGAGVRPYAGDIYTASCGVITLEVGVHGIPVTMEQSVYDDLANGALNG
;
A
#
# COMPACT_ATOMS: atom_id res chain seq x y z
N GLN A 1 -5.31 -12.48 -10.23
CA GLN A 1 -5.43 -11.04 -10.58
C GLN A 1 -5.51 -10.26 -9.27
N PRO A 2 -4.79 -9.13 -9.15
CA PRO A 2 -4.89 -8.29 -7.95
C PRO A 2 -6.25 -7.63 -7.86
N LEU A 3 -6.81 -7.55 -6.65
CA LEU A 3 -7.98 -6.72 -6.38
C LEU A 3 -7.49 -5.32 -6.01
N MET A 4 -8.02 -4.31 -6.67
CA MET A 4 -7.73 -2.90 -6.43
C MET A 4 -9.00 -2.20 -5.95
N THR A 5 -8.92 -1.52 -4.81
CA THR A 5 -10.02 -0.78 -4.20
C THR A 5 -9.61 0.69 -4.10
N LEU A 6 -10.33 1.58 -4.77
CA LEU A 6 -10.09 3.02 -4.69
C LEU A 6 -10.35 3.50 -3.25
N LEU A 7 -9.52 4.43 -2.78
CA LEU A 7 -9.65 5.09 -1.48
C LEU A 7 -9.93 6.58 -1.72
N PRO A 8 -11.20 6.98 -1.96
CA PRO A 8 -11.55 8.33 -2.39
C PRO A 8 -11.05 9.41 -1.42
N GLU A 9 -11.04 9.12 -0.12
CA GLU A 9 -10.58 10.02 0.94
C GLU A 9 -9.06 10.29 0.92
N ARG A 10 -8.30 9.50 0.15
CA ARG A 10 -6.84 9.66 -0.04
C ARG A 10 -6.48 10.15 -1.44
N CYS A 11 -7.46 10.22 -2.35
CA CYS A 11 -7.25 10.76 -3.68
C CYS A 11 -7.09 12.28 -3.64
N THR A 12 -6.47 12.79 -4.69
CA THR A 12 -6.43 14.23 -5.02
C THR A 12 -6.95 14.41 -6.43
N ASP A 13 -7.15 15.65 -6.87
CA ASP A 13 -7.57 15.95 -8.25
C ASP A 13 -6.62 15.38 -9.32
N ALA A 14 -5.35 15.15 -8.96
CA ALA A 14 -4.33 14.66 -9.89
C ALA A 14 -3.95 13.19 -9.69
N VAL A 15 -4.22 12.60 -8.52
CA VAL A 15 -3.69 11.29 -8.11
C VAL A 15 -4.80 10.43 -7.53
N ASN A 16 -4.96 9.24 -8.09
CA ASN A 16 -5.81 8.19 -7.55
C ASN A 16 -4.98 7.30 -6.62
N VAL A 17 -5.57 6.95 -5.47
CA VAL A 17 -4.97 6.07 -4.48
C VAL A 17 -5.82 4.82 -4.30
N TYR A 18 -5.18 3.65 -4.36
CA TYR A 18 -5.84 2.36 -4.25
C TYR A 18 -5.19 1.51 -3.16
N GLN A 19 -6.00 0.81 -2.38
CA GLN A 19 -5.54 -0.39 -1.71
C GLN A 19 -5.48 -1.52 -2.73
N VAL A 20 -4.33 -2.19 -2.81
CA VAL A 20 -4.13 -3.35 -3.67
C VAL A 20 -3.89 -4.60 -2.81
N ASN A 21 -4.50 -5.72 -3.21
CA ASN A 21 -4.21 -7.00 -2.58
C ASN A 21 -3.87 -8.08 -3.60
N PHE A 22 -2.80 -8.81 -3.32
CA PHE A 22 -2.23 -9.85 -4.16
C PHE A 22 -2.25 -11.17 -3.40
N ARG A 23 -2.87 -12.19 -3.99
CA ARG A 23 -2.68 -13.57 -3.54
C ARG A 23 -1.41 -14.10 -4.18
N TRP A 24 -0.34 -14.26 -3.41
CA TRP A 24 0.95 -14.70 -3.94
C TRP A 24 1.07 -16.23 -3.96
N ILE A 25 0.73 -16.87 -2.84
CA ILE A 25 0.63 -18.34 -2.68
C ILE A 25 -0.69 -18.62 -1.94
N VAL A 26 -1.22 -19.85 -2.00
CA VAL A 26 -2.55 -20.27 -1.50
C VAL A 26 -2.95 -19.66 -0.13
N ARG A 27 -1.98 -19.37 0.74
CA ARG A 27 -2.18 -18.82 2.09
C ARG A 27 -1.60 -17.42 2.36
N PHE A 28 -0.88 -16.81 1.42
CA PHE A 28 -0.22 -15.51 1.67
C PHE A 28 -0.90 -14.39 0.88
N LEU A 29 -1.54 -13.49 1.61
CA LEU A 29 -2.18 -12.29 1.08
C LEU A 29 -1.25 -11.10 1.33
N LEU A 30 -0.78 -10.49 0.26
CA LEU A 30 -0.02 -9.25 0.29
C LEU A 30 -0.96 -8.08 0.13
N PHE A 31 -0.78 -7.06 0.96
CA PHE A 31 -1.48 -5.79 0.85
C PHE A 31 -0.50 -4.69 0.52
N GLY A 32 -0.94 -3.72 -0.27
CA GLY A 32 -0.16 -2.54 -0.58
C GLY A 32 -1.04 -1.35 -0.88
N ILE A 33 -0.40 -0.20 -1.04
CA ILE A 33 -1.05 1.02 -1.49
C ILE A 33 -0.40 1.49 -2.78
N LEU A 34 -1.23 1.79 -3.77
CA LEU A 34 -0.84 2.22 -5.10
C LEU A 34 -1.30 3.66 -5.28
N ALA A 35 -0.40 4.57 -5.64
CA ALA A 35 -0.74 5.93 -6.03
C ALA A 35 -0.26 6.19 -7.46
N CYS A 36 -1.14 6.72 -8.31
CA CYS A 36 -0.82 7.06 -9.69
C CYS A 36 -1.77 8.11 -10.26
N ARG A 37 -1.31 8.83 -11.29
CA ARG A 37 -2.17 9.66 -12.15
C ARG A 37 -2.85 8.80 -13.22
N GLU A 38 -3.85 9.34 -13.89
CA GLU A 38 -4.40 8.72 -15.11
C GLU A 38 -3.35 8.69 -16.23
N GLU A 39 -2.65 9.79 -16.43
CA GLU A 39 -1.53 9.89 -17.36
C GLU A 39 -0.21 9.52 -16.67
N VAL A 40 0.26 8.30 -16.92
CA VAL A 40 1.49 7.75 -16.34
C VAL A 40 2.67 8.00 -17.26
N ILE A 41 3.73 8.61 -16.73
CA ILE A 41 4.98 8.88 -17.45
C ILE A 41 6.01 7.77 -17.18
N SER A 42 6.04 7.24 -15.96
CA SER A 42 6.97 6.18 -15.56
C SER A 42 6.46 5.32 -14.40
N ARG A 43 7.05 4.14 -14.22
CA ARG A 43 6.69 3.20 -13.14
C ARG A 43 7.83 3.06 -12.13
N TYR A 44 7.50 3.22 -10.85
CA TYR A 44 8.42 3.04 -9.73
C TYR A 44 7.77 2.16 -8.65
N SER A 45 8.55 1.34 -7.96
CA SER A 45 8.03 0.48 -6.90
C SER A 45 8.94 0.63 -5.71
N ARG A 46 8.37 0.95 -4.55
CA ARG A 46 9.09 0.91 -3.29
C ARG A 46 8.69 -0.34 -2.53
N VAL A 47 9.67 -1.06 -2.03
CA VAL A 47 9.43 -2.08 -1.00
C VAL A 47 9.84 -1.41 0.30
N PRO A 48 8.89 -0.84 1.06
CA PRO A 48 9.24 -0.20 2.33
C PRO A 48 9.87 -1.27 3.22
N GLY A 49 10.95 -0.92 3.93
CA GLY A 49 11.65 -1.85 4.82
C GLY A 49 10.71 -2.57 5.79
N ALA A 50 11.17 -3.71 6.33
CA ALA A 50 10.45 -4.79 7.04
C ALA A 50 9.64 -4.42 8.31
N GLY A 51 9.16 -3.18 8.45
CA GLY A 51 8.30 -2.73 9.53
C GLY A 51 6.81 -3.02 9.27
N VAL A 52 6.08 -3.20 10.37
CA VAL A 52 4.63 -3.43 10.42
C VAL A 52 3.95 -2.08 10.62
N ARG A 53 3.37 -1.48 9.56
CA ARG A 53 2.76 -0.14 9.62
C ARG A 53 1.74 0.08 8.50
N PRO A 54 0.81 1.04 8.65
CA PRO A 54 -0.05 1.46 7.56
C PRO A 54 0.75 2.24 6.49
N TYR A 55 0.20 2.30 5.28
CA TYR A 55 0.72 3.16 4.21
C TYR A 55 -0.35 4.17 3.79
N ALA A 56 0.06 5.43 3.62
CA ALA A 56 -0.81 6.49 3.12
C ALA A 56 -0.80 6.59 1.57
N GLY A 57 0.28 6.11 0.95
CA GLY A 57 0.56 6.30 -0.47
C GLY A 57 1.39 7.57 -0.71
N ASP A 58 2.23 7.56 -1.73
CA ASP A 58 3.10 8.68 -2.06
C ASP A 58 2.49 9.55 -3.16
N ILE A 59 1.53 10.37 -2.75
CA ILE A 59 0.86 11.31 -3.65
C ILE A 59 1.82 12.36 -4.25
N TYR A 60 2.91 12.69 -3.54
CA TYR A 60 3.89 13.66 -4.00
C TYR A 60 4.64 13.12 -5.23
N THR A 61 5.28 11.96 -5.09
CA THR A 61 5.97 11.29 -6.20
C THR A 61 4.99 10.92 -7.30
N ALA A 62 3.78 10.46 -6.94
CA ALA A 62 2.75 10.14 -7.92
C ALA A 62 2.30 11.33 -8.75
N SER A 63 2.19 12.52 -8.15
CA SER A 63 1.84 13.75 -8.87
C SER A 63 2.86 14.14 -9.94
N CYS A 64 4.11 13.68 -9.83
CA CYS A 64 5.15 13.87 -10.84
C CYS A 64 5.07 12.87 -12.02
N GLY A 65 4.00 12.07 -12.12
CA GLY A 65 3.80 11.12 -13.22
C GLY A 65 4.47 9.76 -13.00
N VAL A 66 4.84 9.45 -11.76
CA VAL A 66 5.50 8.20 -11.37
C VAL A 66 4.48 7.31 -10.65
N ILE A 67 4.20 6.10 -11.13
CA ILE A 67 3.42 5.15 -10.32
C ILE A 67 4.24 4.81 -9.06
N THR A 68 3.63 4.86 -7.87
CA THR A 68 4.24 4.36 -6.63
C THR A 68 3.42 3.22 -6.05
N LEU A 69 4.07 2.11 -5.74
CA LEU A 69 3.49 0.98 -5.03
C LEU A 69 4.31 0.73 -3.77
N GLU A 70 3.65 0.73 -2.61
CA GLU A 70 4.23 0.40 -1.29
C GLU A 70 3.55 -0.87 -0.77
N VAL A 71 4.32 -1.86 -0.34
CA VAL A 71 3.83 -3.21 -0.04
C VAL A 71 4.14 -3.61 1.40
N GLY A 72 3.12 -4.07 2.13
CA GLY A 72 3.22 -4.67 3.45
C GLY A 72 3.28 -6.20 3.36
N VAL A 73 4.35 -6.78 3.88
CA VAL A 73 4.58 -8.24 3.96
C VAL A 73 4.11 -8.84 5.30
N HIS A 74 3.05 -8.30 5.89
CA HIS A 74 2.54 -8.70 7.21
C HIS A 74 1.15 -9.38 7.17
N GLY A 75 0.54 -9.52 5.99
CA GLY A 75 -0.68 -10.34 5.83
C GLY A 75 -2.01 -9.66 6.19
N ILE A 76 -2.00 -8.39 6.58
CA ILE A 76 -3.19 -7.59 6.91
C ILE A 76 -3.29 -6.34 6.02
N PRO A 77 -4.50 -5.77 5.80
CA PRO A 77 -4.67 -4.52 5.06
C PRO A 77 -3.76 -3.41 5.56
N VAL A 78 -3.25 -2.57 4.64
CA VAL A 78 -2.31 -1.46 4.94
C VAL A 78 -3.01 -0.14 5.25
N THR A 79 -4.33 -0.20 5.45
CA THR A 79 -5.22 0.95 5.71
C THR A 79 -5.85 0.94 7.10
N MET A 80 -5.58 -0.11 7.91
CA MET A 80 -6.08 -0.22 9.28
C MET A 80 -5.55 0.90 10.19
N GLU A 81 -6.14 1.04 11.37
CA GLU A 81 -5.65 1.95 12.41
C GLU A 81 -4.26 1.55 12.91
N GLN A 82 -3.44 2.55 13.27
CA GLN A 82 -2.07 2.34 13.73
C GLN A 82 -1.98 1.31 14.88
N SER A 83 -2.94 1.34 15.81
CA SER A 83 -2.99 0.43 16.95
C SER A 83 -3.01 -1.06 16.56
N VAL A 84 -3.60 -1.41 15.41
CA VAL A 84 -3.62 -2.79 14.92
C VAL A 84 -2.21 -3.27 14.55
N TYR A 85 -1.39 -2.37 14.00
CA TYR A 85 0.00 -2.67 13.66
C TYR A 85 0.88 -2.69 14.90
N ASP A 86 0.61 -1.81 15.86
CA ASP A 86 1.30 -1.80 17.15
C ASP A 86 1.06 -3.12 17.89
N ASP A 87 -0.19 -3.60 17.94
CA ASP A 87 -0.54 -4.91 18.52
C ASP A 87 0.15 -6.06 17.77
N LEU A 88 0.17 -6.01 16.43
CA LEU A 88 0.81 -7.04 15.61
C LEU A 88 2.33 -7.08 15.81
N ALA A 89 2.97 -5.92 15.91
CA ALA A 89 4.40 -5.77 16.15
C ALA A 89 4.79 -6.24 17.56
N ASN A 90 3.96 -5.97 18.57
CA ASN A 90 4.19 -6.43 19.95
C ASN A 90 3.80 -7.90 20.17
N GLY A 91 2.99 -8.48 19.28
CA GLY A 91 2.50 -9.85 19.33
C GLY A 91 3.15 -10.78 18.30
N ALA A 92 2.39 -11.18 17.28
CA ALA A 92 2.74 -12.28 16.38
C ALA A 92 3.98 -12.03 15.51
N LEU A 93 4.42 -10.78 15.37
CA LEU A 93 5.63 -10.41 14.62
C LEU A 93 6.74 -9.85 15.53
N ASN A 94 6.62 -10.05 16.85
CA ASN A 94 7.66 -9.73 17.82
C ASN A 94 8.76 -10.80 17.73
N GLY A 95 9.91 -10.42 17.17
CA GLY A 95 11.05 -11.30 16.87
C GLY A 95 11.94 -11.58 18.07
#